data_AF-A0A9E5NRW6-F1
#
_entry.id   AF-A0A9E5NRW6-F1
#
_cell.length_a   1.000
_cell.length_b   1.000
_cell.length_c   1.000
_cell.angle_alpha   90.00
_cell.angle_beta   90.00
_cell.angle_gamma   90.00
#
_symmetry.space_group_name_H-M   'P 1'
#
loop_
_entity.id
_entity.type
_entity.pdbx_description
1 polymer ?
#
loop_
_entity_poly.entity_id
_entity_poly.type
_entity_poly.pdbx_seq_one_letter_code
_entity_poly.pdbx_strand_id
1 'polypeptide(L)'
;TGWSGDWVTMSFDLSAYAGQDILIAFRYVTDWNTLWDGWYIDNVYVDGTLISDGSSTDPFKDITEILPINHDFTVTFVGIKAKEKGNQYKVLTMKLSDMTEEGLLELNKVLKSSSSAVMLVTFDASEGFTGYVDYTYDFTYTNAGPK
;
A
#
# COMPACT_ATOMS: atom_id res chain seq x y z
N THR A 1 12.67 18.51 22.37
CA THR A 1 11.44 17.98 23.01
C THR A 1 10.28 18.80 22.49
N GLY A 2 9.21 18.17 22.00
CA GLY A 2 8.08 18.86 21.34
C GLY A 2 7.12 19.57 22.30
N TRP A 3 7.61 20.06 23.44
CA TRP A 3 6.79 20.68 24.48
C TRP A 3 6.83 22.20 24.31
N SER A 4 5.71 22.81 23.89
CA SER A 4 5.55 24.26 23.82
C SER A 4 4.82 24.87 25.03
N GLY A 5 4.00 24.08 25.74
CA GLY A 5 3.28 24.48 26.96
C GLY A 5 1.98 25.24 26.68
N ASP A 6 1.87 25.87 25.51
CA ASP A 6 0.67 26.46 24.95
C ASP A 6 0.77 26.43 23.41
N TRP A 7 -0.26 26.91 22.70
CA TRP A 7 -0.26 27.09 21.25
C TRP A 7 0.83 28.07 20.80
N VAL A 8 1.57 27.70 19.75
CA VAL A 8 2.63 28.53 19.17
C VAL A 8 2.42 28.62 17.66
N THR A 9 2.37 29.85 17.14
CA THR A 9 2.36 30.09 15.69
C THR A 9 3.73 29.78 15.10
N MET A 10 3.74 28.94 14.06
CA MET A 10 4.95 28.63 13.28
C MET A 10 4.77 29.08 11.83
N SER A 11 5.85 29.53 11.19
CA SER A 11 5.87 29.96 9.79
C SER A 11 7.17 29.55 9.12
N PHE A 12 7.07 29.10 7.87
CA PHE A 12 8.19 28.59 7.09
C PHE A 12 8.19 29.27 5.72
N ASP A 13 9.36 29.73 5.26
CA ASP A 13 9.50 30.30 3.92
C ASP A 13 9.60 29.18 2.88
N LEU A 14 8.73 29.22 1.88
CA LEU A 14 8.68 28.27 0.77
C LEU A 14 9.20 28.87 -0.55
N SER A 15 9.78 30.07 -0.53
CA SER A 15 10.26 30.79 -1.72
C SER A 15 11.23 29.97 -2.59
N ALA A 16 12.02 29.08 -1.99
CA ALA A 16 12.91 28.17 -2.69
C ALA A 16 12.20 27.18 -3.64
N TYR A 17 10.90 26.97 -3.44
CA TYR A 17 10.07 26.05 -4.23
C TYR A 17 9.14 26.80 -5.21
N ALA A 18 9.33 28.10 -5.41
CA ALA A 18 8.49 28.88 -6.31
C ALA A 18 8.45 28.29 -7.73
N GLY A 19 7.24 28.11 -8.27
CA GLY A 19 7.01 27.53 -9.59
C GLY A 19 7.10 26.00 -9.65
N GLN A 20 7.24 25.31 -8.52
CA GLN A 20 7.22 23.85 -8.43
C GLN A 20 5.94 23.37 -7.76
N ASP A 21 5.45 22.21 -8.20
CA ASP A 21 4.45 21.46 -7.45
C ASP A 21 5.16 20.67 -6.36
N ILE A 22 4.82 20.95 -5.09
CA ILE A 22 5.42 20.30 -3.93
C ILE A 22 4.36 19.72 -3.02
N LEU A 23 4.76 18.72 -2.23
CA LEU A 23 3.97 18.17 -1.13
C LEU A 23 4.62 18.54 0.20
N ILE A 24 3.80 18.90 1.17
CA ILE A 24 4.24 19.21 2.54
C ILE A 24 3.64 18.15 3.46
N ALA A 25 4.49 17.56 4.30
CA ALA A 25 4.09 16.52 5.23
C ALA A 25 4.39 16.94 6.67
N PHE A 26 3.45 16.66 7.57
CA PHE A 26 3.66 16.74 9.00
C PHE A 26 4.06 15.35 9.50
N ARG A 27 5.26 15.23 10.07
CA ARG A 27 5.78 13.94 10.55
C ARG A 27 6.04 14.01 12.05
N TYR A 28 5.33 13.16 12.79
CA TYR A 28 5.61 12.92 14.21
C TYR A 28 6.59 11.75 14.36
N VAL A 29 7.66 11.93 15.13
CA VAL A 29 8.63 10.86 15.44
C VAL A 29 9.00 10.96 16.92
N THR A 30 8.88 9.84 17.62
CA THR A 30 9.26 9.71 19.03
C THR A 30 10.49 8.82 19.20
N ASP A 31 11.23 9.03 20.29
CA ASP A 31 12.22 8.04 20.74
C ASP A 31 11.54 6.92 21.56
N TRP A 32 12.34 5.96 22.02
CA TRP A 32 11.85 4.80 22.77
C TRP A 32 11.61 5.07 24.26
N ASN A 33 11.98 6.24 24.78
CA ASN A 33 12.16 6.45 26.22
C ASN A 33 10.90 6.98 26.90
N THR A 34 10.16 7.91 26.28
CA THR A 34 8.99 8.51 26.92
C THR A 34 7.89 8.83 25.91
N LEU A 35 6.68 8.34 26.20
CA LEU A 35 5.48 8.62 25.42
C LEU A 35 4.73 9.82 26.02
N TRP A 36 4.32 10.75 25.18
CA TRP A 36 3.43 11.87 25.50
C TRP A 36 2.30 11.92 24.47
N ASP A 37 1.31 12.79 24.67
CA ASP A 37 0.15 12.93 23.78
C ASP A 37 0.49 13.39 22.36
N GLY A 38 1.72 13.87 22.15
CA GLY A 38 2.21 14.32 20.86
C GLY A 38 2.04 15.82 20.67
N TRP A 39 1.59 16.21 19.48
CA TRP A 39 1.44 17.59 19.06
C TRP A 39 0.13 17.74 18.30
N TYR A 40 -0.49 18.90 18.49
CA TYR A 40 -1.69 19.29 17.79
C TYR A 40 -1.33 20.41 16.81
N ILE A 41 -1.95 20.37 15.63
CA ILE A 41 -1.77 21.37 14.58
C ILE A 41 -3.15 21.93 14.28
N ASP A 42 -3.22 23.25 14.21
CA ASP A 42 -4.44 23.97 13.90
C ASP A 42 -4.07 25.20 13.08
N ASN A 43 -5.04 25.72 12.33
CA ASN A 43 -4.93 26.97 11.58
C ASN A 43 -3.78 26.92 10.56
N VAL A 44 -3.84 25.93 9.67
CA VAL A 44 -2.84 25.73 8.60
C VAL A 44 -3.17 26.64 7.43
N TYR A 45 -2.28 27.58 7.12
CA TYR A 45 -2.40 28.48 5.98
C TYR A 45 -1.25 28.28 4.99
N VAL A 46 -1.56 28.43 3.71
CA VAL A 46 -0.57 28.55 2.63
C VAL A 46 -0.89 29.82 1.86
N ASP A 47 0.06 30.76 1.85
CA ASP A 47 -0.09 32.08 1.19
C ASP A 47 -1.42 32.79 1.57
N GLY A 48 -1.76 32.77 2.86
CA GLY A 48 -2.99 33.36 3.40
C GLY A 48 -4.28 32.57 3.13
N THR A 49 -4.22 31.46 2.39
CA THR A 49 -5.36 30.57 2.16
C THR A 49 -5.43 29.52 3.26
N LEU A 50 -6.60 29.40 3.91
CA LEU A 50 -6.85 28.37 4.92
C LEU A 50 -6.94 26.99 4.27
N ILE A 51 -6.12 26.06 4.73
CA ILE A 51 -6.12 24.65 4.31
C ILE A 51 -6.88 23.79 5.31
N SER A 52 -6.69 24.04 6.61
CA SER A 52 -7.36 23.31 7.69
C SER A 52 -7.44 24.15 8.96
N ASP A 53 -8.60 24.11 9.62
CA ASP A 53 -8.89 24.69 10.94
C ASP A 53 -8.92 23.62 12.05
N GLY A 54 -8.30 22.47 11.80
CA GLY A 54 -8.21 21.37 12.76
C GLY A 54 -9.53 20.66 13.06
N SER A 55 -10.65 21.06 12.46
CA SER A 55 -11.96 20.44 12.70
C SER A 55 -12.16 19.10 11.99
N SER A 56 -11.38 18.82 10.94
CA SER A 56 -11.41 17.57 10.19
C SER A 56 -10.05 17.25 9.56
N THR A 57 -9.80 15.96 9.35
CA THR A 57 -8.64 15.44 8.62
C THR A 57 -8.87 15.30 7.11
N ASP A 58 -10.10 15.51 6.62
CA ASP A 58 -10.46 15.33 5.20
C ASP A 58 -9.56 16.07 4.18
N PRO A 59 -9.00 17.27 4.47
CA PRO A 59 -8.11 17.96 3.54
C PRO A 59 -6.73 17.30 3.40
N PHE A 60 -6.36 16.42 4.33
CA PHE A 60 -5.05 15.77 4.36
C PHE A 60 -5.13 14.36 3.78
N LYS A 61 -4.02 13.93 3.20
CA LYS A 61 -3.83 12.55 2.74
C LYS A 61 -2.76 11.88 3.57
N ASP A 62 -2.92 10.58 3.78
CA ASP A 62 -1.82 9.78 4.27
C ASP A 62 -0.71 9.70 3.20
N ILE A 63 0.55 9.59 3.64
CA ILE A 63 1.68 9.46 2.70
C ILE A 63 1.53 8.24 1.79
N THR A 64 0.86 7.19 2.27
CA THR A 64 0.58 5.95 1.55
C THR A 64 -0.43 6.12 0.42
N GLU A 65 -1.28 7.14 0.47
CA GLU A 65 -2.20 7.46 -0.64
C GLU A 65 -1.48 8.14 -1.82
N ILE A 66 -0.30 8.73 -1.56
CA ILE A 66 0.52 9.44 -2.54
C ILE A 66 1.64 8.53 -3.04
N LEU A 67 2.27 7.82 -2.11
CA LEU A 67 3.31 6.84 -2.33
C LEU A 67 2.79 5.52 -1.78
N PRO A 68 2.10 4.70 -2.59
CA PRO A 68 1.59 3.41 -2.15
C PRO A 68 2.67 2.66 -1.38
N ILE A 69 2.44 2.42 -0.09
CA ILE A 69 3.17 1.34 0.57
C ILE A 69 2.63 0.07 -0.07
N ASN A 70 3.51 -0.67 -0.71
CA ASN A 70 3.17 -1.94 -1.29
C ASN A 70 2.54 -2.81 -0.19
N HIS A 71 1.26 -3.17 -0.37
CA HIS A 71 0.69 -4.26 0.41
C HIS A 71 1.15 -5.51 -0.33
N ASP A 72 2.35 -6.00 0.02
CA ASP A 72 2.97 -7.11 -0.70
C ASP A 72 2.00 -8.30 -0.67
N PHE A 73 1.29 -8.51 -1.78
CA PHE A 73 0.50 -9.71 -1.97
C PHE A 73 1.28 -10.62 -2.88
N THR A 74 1.62 -11.79 -2.40
CA THR A 74 2.17 -12.84 -3.24
C THR A 74 1.03 -13.67 -3.84
N VAL A 75 0.86 -13.60 -5.16
CA VAL A 75 -0.09 -14.45 -5.89
C VAL A 75 0.62 -15.67 -6.46
N THR A 76 0.19 -16.86 -6.07
CA THR A 76 0.76 -18.13 -6.53
C THR A 76 -0.29 -19.03 -7.16
N PHE A 77 0.00 -19.53 -8.35
CA PHE A 77 -0.81 -20.53 -9.03
C PHE A 77 -0.22 -21.93 -8.85
N VAL A 78 -1.06 -22.87 -8.45
CA VAL A 78 -0.71 -24.28 -8.27
C VAL A 78 -1.54 -25.11 -9.24
N GLY A 79 -0.92 -25.51 -10.35
CA GLY A 79 -1.51 -26.46 -11.30
C GLY A 79 -1.38 -27.89 -10.78
N ILE A 80 -2.48 -28.63 -10.77
CA ILE A 80 -2.57 -30.01 -10.26
C ILE A 80 -2.85 -30.94 -11.44
N LYS A 81 -2.05 -32.00 -11.58
CA LYS A 81 -2.27 -33.10 -12.53
C LYS A 81 -2.40 -34.40 -11.75
N ALA A 82 -3.58 -35.01 -11.78
CA ALA A 82 -3.77 -36.34 -11.22
C ALA A 82 -2.90 -37.37 -11.96
N LYS A 83 -2.24 -38.26 -11.22
CA LYS A 83 -1.57 -39.46 -11.76
C LYS A 83 -2.02 -40.70 -11.00
N GLU A 84 -1.77 -41.88 -11.57
CA GLU A 84 -2.09 -43.17 -10.94
C GLU A 84 -1.44 -43.35 -9.56
N LYS A 85 -0.28 -42.72 -9.31
CA LYS A 85 0.41 -42.69 -8.01
C LYS A 85 0.65 -41.26 -7.55
N GLY A 86 -0.39 -40.65 -7.00
CA GLY A 86 -0.34 -39.30 -6.41
C GLY A 86 -0.48 -38.17 -7.44
N ASN A 87 -0.49 -36.95 -6.95
CA ASN A 87 -0.65 -35.75 -7.78
C ASN A 87 0.70 -35.16 -8.15
N GLN A 88 0.82 -34.70 -9.40
CA GLN A 88 1.91 -33.83 -9.81
C GLN A 88 1.46 -32.37 -9.69
N TYR A 89 2.32 -31.54 -9.11
CA TYR A 89 2.08 -30.11 -8.93
C TYR A 89 3.01 -29.28 -9.80
N LYS A 90 2.51 -28.16 -10.29
CA LYS A 90 3.28 -27.11 -10.96
C LYS A 90 2.97 -25.78 -10.29
N VAL A 91 3.97 -25.22 -9.62
CA VAL A 91 3.84 -23.97 -8.86
C VAL A 91 4.44 -22.83 -9.68
N LEU A 92 3.70 -21.74 -9.81
CA LEU A 92 4.16 -20.53 -10.49
C LEU A 92 3.71 -19.32 -9.68
N THR A 93 4.67 -18.58 -9.15
CA THR A 93 4.43 -17.34 -8.41
C THR A 93 4.50 -16.16 -9.38
N MET A 94 3.48 -15.32 -9.33
CA MET A 94 3.41 -14.07 -10.07
C MET A 94 4.01 -12.97 -9.21
N LYS A 95 4.87 -12.15 -9.81
CA LYS A 95 5.25 -10.88 -9.19
C LYS A 95 4.19 -9.84 -9.52
N LEU A 96 3.68 -9.17 -8.50
CA LEU A 96 2.83 -8.01 -8.66
C LEU A 96 3.70 -6.75 -8.80
N SER A 97 3.11 -5.71 -9.37
CA SER A 97 3.66 -4.38 -9.41
C SER A 97 3.49 -3.71 -8.05
N ASP A 98 4.60 -3.35 -7.41
CA ASP A 98 4.62 -2.66 -6.10
C ASP A 98 3.79 -1.36 -6.05
N MET A 99 3.42 -0.79 -7.20
CA MET A 99 2.62 0.44 -7.30
C MET A 99 1.13 0.20 -7.57
N THR A 100 0.78 -0.90 -8.26
CA THR A 100 -0.58 -1.11 -8.80
C THR A 100 -1.21 -2.43 -8.38
N GLU A 101 -0.43 -3.33 -7.79
CA GLU A 101 -0.78 -4.73 -7.51
C GLU A 101 -1.27 -5.54 -8.71
N GLU A 102 -0.92 -5.07 -9.91
CA GLU A 102 -1.18 -5.79 -11.15
C GLU A 102 -0.03 -6.76 -11.45
N GLY A 103 -0.36 -7.93 -11.97
CA GLY A 103 0.63 -8.89 -12.44
C GLY A 103 0.16 -9.65 -13.68
N LEU A 104 1.11 -10.07 -14.50
CA LEU A 104 0.85 -10.80 -15.74
C LEU A 104 1.41 -12.22 -15.64
N LEU A 105 0.59 -13.20 -16.02
CA LEU A 105 0.98 -14.59 -16.06
C LEU A 105 0.46 -15.27 -17.32
N GLU A 106 1.35 -15.98 -18.01
CA GLU A 106 0.92 -16.90 -19.05
C GLU A 106 0.25 -18.12 -18.43
N LEU A 107 -1.10 -18.15 -18.42
CA LEU A 107 -1.88 -19.26 -17.85
C LEU A 107 -1.51 -20.63 -18.44
N ASN A 108 -1.12 -20.68 -19.72
CA ASN A 108 -0.63 -21.91 -20.36
C ASN A 108 0.58 -22.53 -19.63
N LYS A 109 1.41 -21.74 -18.93
CA LYS A 109 2.51 -22.27 -18.14
C LYS A 109 2.00 -23.12 -16.99
N VAL A 110 0.83 -22.84 -16.42
CA VAL A 110 0.26 -23.63 -15.32
C VAL A 110 -0.73 -24.68 -15.86
N LEU A 111 -1.64 -24.26 -16.74
CA LEU A 111 -2.80 -25.05 -17.13
C LEU A 111 -2.50 -26.12 -18.19
N LYS A 112 -1.54 -25.92 -19.10
CA LYS A 112 -1.30 -26.84 -20.24
C LYS A 112 -1.05 -28.29 -19.83
N SER A 113 -0.43 -28.50 -18.67
CA SER A 113 -0.10 -29.83 -18.15
C SER A 113 -0.93 -30.26 -16.96
N SER A 114 -1.93 -29.47 -16.56
CA SER A 114 -2.68 -29.65 -15.31
C SER A 114 -4.16 -29.86 -15.59
N SER A 115 -4.78 -30.75 -14.81
CA SER A 115 -6.23 -31.01 -14.86
C SER A 115 -7.03 -29.97 -14.09
N SER A 116 -6.41 -29.28 -13.14
CA SER A 116 -7.00 -28.18 -12.37
C SER A 116 -5.91 -27.23 -11.91
N ALA A 117 -6.28 -26.03 -11.44
CA ALA A 117 -5.37 -25.12 -10.79
C ALA A 117 -6.04 -24.41 -9.61
N VAL A 118 -5.24 -24.05 -8.62
CA VAL A 118 -5.64 -23.23 -7.47
C VAL A 118 -4.85 -21.93 -7.51
N MET A 119 -5.49 -20.80 -7.21
CA MET A 119 -4.83 -19.53 -6.96
C MET A 119 -4.76 -19.31 -5.45
N LEU A 120 -3.57 -18.97 -4.96
CA LEU A 120 -3.30 -18.59 -3.59
C LEU A 120 -2.95 -17.11 -3.58
N VAL A 121 -3.63 -16.33 -2.76
CA VAL A 121 -3.29 -14.93 -2.47
C VAL A 121 -2.80 -14.90 -1.04
N THR A 122 -1.54 -14.52 -0.86
CA THR A 122 -0.90 -14.43 0.45
C THR A 122 -0.60 -12.97 0.74
N PHE A 123 -1.04 -12.47 1.89
CA PHE A 123 -0.60 -11.17 2.39
C PHE A 123 0.78 -11.34 3.06
N ASP A 124 1.78 -10.64 2.52
CA ASP A 124 3.13 -10.62 3.07
C ASP A 124 3.17 -9.62 4.24
N ALA A 125 2.59 -10.07 5.34
CA ALA A 125 2.39 -9.29 6.55
C ALA A 125 3.70 -8.74 7.12
N SER A 126 3.69 -7.45 7.49
CA SER A 126 4.78 -6.84 8.24
C SER A 126 4.98 -7.56 9.59
N GLU A 127 6.22 -7.55 10.09
CA GLU A 127 6.54 -8.13 11.39
C GLU A 127 5.61 -7.59 12.49
N GLY A 128 5.03 -8.50 13.28
CA GLY A 128 4.12 -8.16 14.37
C GLY A 128 2.63 -8.05 13.98
N PHE A 129 2.29 -8.09 12.69
CA PHE A 129 0.90 -8.13 12.25
C PHE A 129 0.30 -9.55 12.41
N THR A 130 -0.88 -9.62 13.02
CA THR A 130 -1.59 -10.90 13.31
C THR A 130 -3.03 -10.93 12.81
N GLY A 131 -3.44 -9.90 12.06
CA GLY A 131 -4.79 -9.78 11.51
C GLY A 131 -4.97 -10.51 10.18
N TYR A 132 -6.18 -10.43 9.64
CA TYR A 132 -6.46 -10.72 8.23
C TYR A 132 -6.56 -9.39 7.48
N VAL A 133 -6.18 -9.39 6.21
CA VAL A 133 -6.38 -8.26 5.30
C VAL A 133 -7.41 -8.69 4.26
N ASP A 134 -8.40 -7.85 4.03
CA ASP A 134 -9.38 -8.06 2.98
C ASP A 134 -8.72 -7.94 1.62
N TYR A 135 -9.09 -8.83 0.69
CA TYR A 135 -8.59 -8.79 -0.67
C TYR A 135 -9.72 -9.07 -1.66
N THR A 136 -9.56 -8.53 -2.86
CA THR A 136 -10.39 -8.84 -4.02
C THR A 136 -9.47 -9.13 -5.20
N TYR A 137 -9.97 -9.82 -6.22
CA TYR A 137 -9.21 -10.12 -7.42
C TYR A 137 -10.10 -10.06 -8.66
N ASP A 138 -9.50 -9.70 -9.79
CA ASP A 138 -10.14 -9.73 -11.10
C ASP A 138 -9.18 -10.36 -12.13
N PHE A 139 -9.72 -10.91 -13.22
CA PHE A 139 -8.96 -11.50 -14.31
C PHE A 139 -9.26 -10.80 -15.62
N THR A 140 -8.24 -10.18 -16.20
CA THR A 140 -8.29 -9.69 -17.57
C THR A 140 -7.45 -10.60 -18.49
N TYR A 141 -8.07 -11.13 -19.55
CA TYR A 141 -7.36 -11.90 -20.56
C TYR A 141 -6.80 -10.98 -21.65
N THR A 142 -5.49 -11.06 -21.90
CA THR A 142 -4.82 -10.28 -22.96
C THR A 142 -5.03 -10.84 -24.36
N ASN A 143 -5.49 -12.09 -24.47
CA ASN A 143 -5.91 -12.75 -25.71
C ASN A 143 -7.35 -13.23 -25.56
N ALA A 144 -7.98 -13.73 -26.64
CA ALA A 144 -9.23 -14.46 -26.53
C ALA A 144 -9.08 -15.53 -25.43
N GLY A 145 -9.84 -15.40 -24.34
CA GLY A 145 -9.77 -16.29 -23.19
C GLY A 145 -10.05 -17.75 -23.58
N PRO A 146 -9.87 -18.70 -22.63
CA PRO A 146 -10.26 -20.08 -22.89
C PRO A 146 -11.72 -20.14 -23.36
N LYS A 147 -11.97 -20.86 -24.46
CA LYS A 147 -13.32 -21.16 -24.94
C LYS A 147 -14.02 -22.15 -24.02
#